data_AF-A0A660Y8I2-F1
#
_entry.id   AF-A0A660Y8I2-F1
#
_cell.length_a   1.000
_cell.length_b   1.000
_cell.length_c   1.000
_cell.angle_alpha   90.00
_cell.angle_beta   90.00
_cell.angle_gamma   90.00
#
_symmetry.space_group_name_H-M   'P 1'
#
loop_
_entity.id
_entity.type
_entity.pdbx_description
1 polymer ?
#
loop_
_entity_poly.entity_id
_entity_poly.type
_entity_poly.pdbx_seq_one_letter_code
_entity_poly.pdbx_strand_id
1 'polypeptide(L)'
;MAQPDTSALMEELEQFKHEKEKIRKLVGQIGGAASTKRDRTINLAFIFAIVLLFVLDVLRHILNLSVPLPPLFSVEIGVFLVSIKIIWMIHKQTKVEHFQFWILNSIEFRLNDVSKRMRGIEDRLEK
;
A
#
# COMPACT_ATOMS: atom_id res chain seq x y z
N MET A 1 34.82 8.34 -38.88
CA MET A 1 33.34 8.35 -38.79
C MET A 1 32.94 7.46 -37.62
N ALA A 2 31.86 7.80 -36.91
CA ALA A 2 31.23 7.13 -35.76
C ALA A 2 31.70 7.56 -34.35
N GLN A 3 30.93 8.46 -33.70
CA GLN A 3 30.69 8.51 -32.25
C GLN A 3 29.64 9.54 -31.72
N PRO A 4 28.67 10.10 -32.50
CA PRO A 4 27.61 10.94 -31.89
C PRO A 4 26.46 10.15 -31.24
N ASP A 5 26.24 8.88 -31.63
CA ASP A 5 25.09 8.09 -31.14
C ASP A 5 25.23 7.60 -29.70
N THR A 6 26.44 7.26 -29.26
CA THR A 6 26.66 6.73 -27.89
C THR A 6 26.35 7.76 -26.82
N SER A 7 26.67 9.04 -27.07
CA SER A 7 26.34 10.14 -26.16
C SER A 7 24.83 10.41 -26.11
N ALA A 8 24.15 10.41 -27.25
CA ALA A 8 22.70 10.62 -27.32
C ALA A 8 21.94 9.48 -26.62
N LEU A 9 22.35 8.22 -26.84
CA LEU A 9 21.79 7.05 -26.16
C LEU A 9 21.99 7.09 -24.64
N MET A 10 23.12 7.64 -24.18
CA MET A 10 23.40 7.75 -22.75
C MET A 10 22.52 8.82 -22.09
N GLU A 11 22.27 9.93 -22.79
CA GLU A 11 21.37 11.00 -22.37
C GLU A 11 19.90 10.53 -22.34
N GLU A 12 19.45 9.79 -23.36
CA GLU A 12 18.14 9.13 -23.36
C GLU A 12 17.99 8.14 -22.20
N LEU A 13 19.03 7.33 -21.94
CA LEU A 13 19.02 6.37 -20.83
C LEU A 13 18.89 7.07 -19.47
N GLU A 14 19.58 8.20 -19.28
CA GLU A 14 19.45 9.02 -18.09
C GLU A 14 18.04 9.60 -17.94
N GLN A 15 17.46 10.12 -19.02
CA GLN A 15 16.08 10.59 -19.02
C GLN A 15 15.10 9.47 -18.63
N PHE A 16 15.26 8.26 -19.20
CA PHE A 16 14.44 7.10 -18.85
C PHE A 16 14.57 6.72 -17.37
N LYS A 17 15.79 6.71 -16.82
CA LYS A 17 16.00 6.44 -15.39
C LYS A 17 15.30 7.49 -14.53
N HIS A 18 15.38 8.75 -14.92
CA HIS A 18 14.79 9.85 -14.18
C HIS A 18 13.25 9.83 -14.22
N GLU A 19 12.65 9.49 -15.36
CA GLU A 19 11.21 9.26 -15.49
C GLU A 19 10.74 8.07 -14.68
N LYS A 20 11.49 6.95 -14.74
CA LYS A 20 11.20 5.77 -13.91
C LYS A 20 11.20 6.11 -12.43
N GLU A 21 12.17 6.89 -11.96
CA GLU A 21 12.27 7.29 -10.56
C GLU A 21 11.11 8.23 -10.15
N LYS A 22 10.66 9.12 -11.04
CA LYS A 22 9.46 9.94 -10.83
C LYS A 22 8.21 9.08 -10.71
N ILE A 23 8.01 8.13 -11.63
CA ILE A 23 6.87 7.20 -11.59
C ILE A 23 6.90 6.41 -10.29
N ARG A 24 8.06 5.88 -9.88
CA ARG A 24 8.22 5.17 -8.61
C ARG A 24 7.83 6.03 -7.41
N LYS A 25 8.24 7.30 -7.37
CA LYS A 25 7.89 8.23 -6.28
C LYS A 25 6.39 8.51 -6.24
N LEU A 26 5.76 8.75 -7.39
CA LEU A 26 4.31 8.97 -7.50
C LEU A 26 3.53 7.73 -7.04
N VAL A 27 3.90 6.55 -7.54
CA VAL A 27 3.33 5.26 -7.12
C VAL A 27 3.52 5.04 -5.61
N GLY A 28 4.71 5.33 -5.08
CA GLY A 28 5.01 5.23 -3.65
C GLY A 28 4.20 6.19 -2.79
N GLN A 29 3.98 7.42 -3.25
CA GLN A 29 3.13 8.40 -2.56
C GLN A 29 1.67 7.93 -2.51
N ILE A 30 1.16 7.36 -3.60
CA ILE A 30 -0.20 6.81 -3.68
C ILE A 30 -0.32 5.53 -2.83
N GLY A 31 0.72 4.71 -2.80
CA GLY A 31 0.87 3.53 -1.94
C GLY A 31 1.03 3.83 -0.44
N GLY A 32 1.08 5.10 -0.04
CA GLY A 32 1.15 5.49 1.36
C GLY A 32 2.56 5.60 1.96
N ALA A 33 3.62 5.70 1.14
CA ALA A 33 5.00 5.86 1.62
C ALA A 33 5.19 7.10 2.53
N ALA A 34 4.41 8.17 2.31
CA ALA A 34 4.43 9.37 3.15
C ALA A 34 3.78 9.14 4.53
N SER A 35 2.79 8.24 4.64
CA SER A 35 2.10 7.95 5.91
C SER A 35 2.79 6.85 6.72
N THR A 36 3.74 6.10 6.13
CA THR A 36 4.36 4.92 6.75
C THR A 36 4.87 5.15 8.18
N LYS A 37 5.49 6.31 8.47
CA LYS A 37 5.96 6.64 9.82
C LYS A 37 4.80 6.80 10.79
N ARG A 38 3.79 7.60 10.43
CA ARG A 38 2.58 7.81 11.23
C ARG A 38 1.82 6.50 11.45
N ASP A 39 1.71 5.67 10.41
CA ASP A 39 1.03 4.38 10.49
C ASP A 39 1.75 3.43 11.43
N ARG A 40 3.08 3.43 11.42
CA ARG A 40 3.90 2.64 12.34
C ARG A 40 3.68 3.10 13.78
N THR A 41 3.64 4.41 14.03
CA THR A 41 3.36 4.96 15.36
C THR A 41 1.97 4.58 15.85
N ILE A 42 0.93 4.72 15.02
CA ILE A 42 -0.43 4.35 15.41
C ILE A 42 -0.53 2.84 15.62
N ASN A 43 0.10 2.03 14.78
CA ASN A 43 0.13 0.58 14.97
C ASN A 43 0.79 0.19 16.30
N LEU A 44 1.91 0.81 16.63
CA LEU A 44 2.60 0.61 17.90
C LEU A 44 1.73 1.03 19.09
N ALA A 45 1.02 2.15 18.99
CA ALA A 45 0.09 2.62 20.01
C ALA A 45 -1.05 1.62 20.25
N PHE A 46 -1.65 1.06 19.19
CA PHE A 46 -2.68 0.03 19.32
C PHE A 46 -2.14 -1.26 19.98
N ILE A 47 -0.97 -1.73 19.56
CA ILE A 47 -0.33 -2.91 20.17
C ILE A 47 -0.08 -2.64 21.65
N PHE A 48 0.49 -1.48 21.99
CA PHE A 48 0.75 -1.10 23.37
C PHE A 48 -0.53 -1.05 24.20
N ALA A 49 -1.62 -0.47 23.67
CA ALA A 49 -2.91 -0.43 24.35
C ALA A 49 -3.49 -1.83 24.62
N ILE A 50 -3.44 -2.73 23.63
CA ILE A 50 -3.92 -4.12 23.79
C ILE A 50 -3.08 -4.88 24.80
N VAL A 51 -1.75 -4.78 24.71
CA VAL A 51 -0.83 -5.43 25.65
C VAL A 51 -1.04 -4.89 27.06
N LEU A 52 -1.22 -3.57 27.21
CA LEU A 52 -1.47 -2.95 28.51
C LEU A 52 -2.78 -3.47 29.13
N LEU A 53 -3.88 -3.52 28.35
CA LEU A 53 -5.14 -4.07 28.81
C LEU A 53 -4.99 -5.54 29.25
N PHE A 54 -4.31 -6.35 28.44
CA PHE A 54 -4.07 -7.75 28.75
C PHE A 54 -3.25 -7.93 30.04
N VAL A 55 -2.15 -7.18 30.17
CA VAL A 55 -1.28 -7.21 31.35
C VAL A 55 -2.04 -6.77 32.59
N LEU A 56 -2.88 -5.73 32.50
CA LEU A 56 -3.70 -5.27 33.63
C LEU A 56 -4.72 -6.34 34.07
N ASP A 57 -5.34 -7.06 33.14
CA ASP A 57 -6.24 -8.17 33.49
C ASP A 57 -5.49 -9.34 34.13
N VAL A 58 -4.31 -9.68 33.61
CA VAL A 58 -3.46 -10.74 34.18
C VAL A 58 -2.97 -10.37 35.57
N LEU A 59 -2.48 -9.14 35.78
CA LEU A 59 -2.04 -8.66 37.09
C LEU A 59 -3.20 -8.64 38.09
N ARG A 60 -4.40 -8.23 37.67
CA ARG A 60 -5.60 -8.33 38.51
C ARG A 60 -5.82 -9.77 38.95
N HIS A 61 -5.79 -10.73 38.01
CA HIS A 61 -6.10 -12.13 38.30
C HIS A 61 -5.04 -12.79 39.20
N ILE A 62 -3.76 -12.45 39.03
CA ILE A 62 -2.65 -13.05 39.79
C ILE A 62 -2.39 -12.33 41.12
N LEU A 63 -2.43 -11.00 41.15
CA LEU A 63 -2.02 -10.18 42.30
C LEU A 63 -3.21 -9.65 43.13
N ASN A 64 -4.46 -10.00 42.78
CA ASN A 64 -5.69 -9.45 43.39
C ASN A 64 -5.70 -7.92 43.49
N LEU A 65 -5.02 -7.25 42.54
CA LEU A 65 -4.92 -5.81 42.49
C LEU A 65 -6.32 -5.24 42.20
N SER A 66 -6.84 -4.38 43.09
CA SER A 66 -8.19 -3.79 42.95
C SER A 66 -8.21 -2.73 41.85
N VAL A 67 -8.13 -3.17 40.60
CA VAL A 67 -8.34 -2.30 39.45
C VAL A 67 -9.86 -2.08 39.32
N PRO A 68 -10.36 -0.84 39.18
CA PRO A 68 -11.79 -0.50 39.28
C PRO A 68 -12.70 -0.99 38.13
N LEU A 69 -12.16 -1.68 37.12
CA LEU A 69 -12.92 -2.10 35.93
C LEU A 69 -13.49 -3.52 36.06
N PRO A 70 -14.74 -3.84 35.73
CA PRO A 70 -15.19 -5.23 35.67
C PRO A 70 -14.38 -6.05 34.63
N PRO A 71 -14.06 -7.34 34.86
CA PRO A 71 -13.28 -8.16 33.92
C PRO A 71 -13.92 -8.27 32.53
N LEU A 72 -15.24 -8.44 32.45
CA LEU A 72 -15.97 -8.50 31.18
C LEU A 72 -15.82 -7.20 30.38
N PHE A 73 -15.81 -6.06 31.08
CA PHE A 73 -15.69 -4.74 30.45
C PHE A 73 -14.29 -4.51 29.84
N SER A 74 -13.23 -5.09 30.44
CA SER A 74 -11.87 -5.07 29.86
C SER A 74 -11.81 -5.78 28.51
N VAL A 75 -12.41 -6.96 28.42
CA VAL A 75 -12.48 -7.75 27.19
C VAL A 75 -13.31 -7.02 26.12
N GLU A 76 -14.44 -6.43 26.50
CA GLU A 76 -15.28 -5.63 25.59
C GLU A 76 -14.50 -4.45 24.99
N ILE A 77 -13.73 -3.72 25.82
CA ILE A 77 -12.85 -2.63 25.34
C ILE A 77 -11.78 -3.17 24.38
N GLY A 78 -11.18 -4.32 24.68
CA GLY A 78 -10.20 -4.97 23.81
C GLY A 78 -10.78 -5.32 22.44
N VAL A 79 -11.96 -5.94 22.41
CA VAL A 79 -12.67 -6.30 21.16
C VAL A 79 -13.06 -5.03 20.38
N PHE A 80 -13.53 -3.99 21.06
CA PHE A 80 -13.86 -2.71 20.44
C PHE A 80 -12.63 -2.05 19.80
N LEU A 81 -11.49 -2.02 20.48
CA LEU A 81 -10.24 -1.47 19.96
C LEU A 81 -9.74 -2.22 18.72
N VAL A 82 -9.79 -3.56 18.74
CA VAL A 82 -9.44 -4.38 17.57
C VAL A 82 -10.38 -4.12 16.41
N SER A 83 -11.69 -3.96 16.68
CA SER A 83 -12.69 -3.66 15.65
C SER A 83 -12.40 -2.32 14.96
N ILE A 84 -12.08 -1.27 15.73
CA ILE A 84 -11.67 0.03 15.19
C ILE A 84 -10.40 -0.11 14.35
N LYS A 85 -9.40 -0.88 14.81
CA LYS A 85 -8.15 -1.12 14.08
C LYS A 85 -8.42 -1.72 12.70
N ILE A 86 -9.33 -2.70 12.62
CA ILE A 86 -9.69 -3.38 11.36
C ILE A 86 -10.35 -2.38 10.40
N ILE A 87 -11.35 -1.63 10.87
CA ILE A 87 -12.03 -0.60 10.05
C ILE A 87 -11.01 0.41 9.52
N TRP A 88 -10.09 0.85 10.38
CA TRP A 88 -9.04 1.79 10.00
C TRP A 88 -8.06 1.22 8.97
N MET A 89 -7.69 -0.06 9.10
CA MET A 89 -6.85 -0.76 8.13
C MET A 89 -7.53 -0.84 6.76
N ILE A 90 -8.80 -1.25 6.72
CA ILE A 90 -9.60 -1.37 5.50
C ILE A 90 -9.70 -0.02 4.79
N HIS A 91 -10.09 1.04 5.52
CA HIS A 91 -10.21 2.38 4.93
C HIS A 91 -8.91 2.87 4.30
N LYS A 92 -7.77 2.49 4.89
CA LYS A 92 -6.46 2.86 4.38
C LYS A 92 -6.04 2.07 3.14
N GLN A 93 -6.45 0.80 3.03
CA GLN A 93 -6.14 -0.06 1.88
C GLN A 93 -6.86 0.40 0.59
N THR A 94 -8.07 0.94 0.70
CA THR A 94 -8.91 1.36 -0.46
C THR A 94 -8.19 2.29 -1.45
N LYS A 95 -7.32 3.19 -0.99
CA LYS A 95 -6.59 4.11 -1.88
C LYS A 95 -5.60 3.40 -2.79
N VAL A 96 -4.91 2.39 -2.26
CA VAL A 96 -3.91 1.62 -3.00
C VAL A 96 -4.61 0.70 -4.00
N GLU A 97 -5.70 0.06 -3.58
CA GLU A 97 -6.51 -0.81 -4.44
C GLU A 97 -7.09 -0.04 -5.63
N HIS A 98 -7.63 1.15 -5.39
CA HIS A 98 -8.14 2.00 -6.47
C HIS A 98 -7.04 2.34 -7.48
N PHE A 99 -5.84 2.69 -7.00
CA PHE A 99 -4.72 2.97 -7.88
C PHE A 99 -4.27 1.75 -8.69
N GLN A 100 -4.14 0.58 -8.04
CA GLN A 100 -3.80 -0.67 -8.71
C GLN A 100 -4.83 -1.00 -9.81
N PHE A 101 -6.11 -0.80 -9.51
CA PHE A 101 -7.20 -0.97 -10.47
C PHE A 101 -7.05 -0.05 -11.69
N TRP A 102 -6.79 1.25 -11.48
CA TRP A 102 -6.58 2.20 -12.59
C TRP A 102 -5.38 1.85 -13.48
N ILE A 103 -4.27 1.44 -12.87
CA ILE A 103 -3.08 1.02 -13.63
C ILE A 103 -3.38 -0.23 -14.45
N LEU A 104 -4.02 -1.23 -13.85
CA LEU A 104 -4.36 -2.47 -14.55
C LEU A 104 -5.30 -2.21 -15.73
N ASN A 105 -6.34 -1.40 -15.53
CA ASN A 105 -7.27 -1.01 -16.59
C ASN A 105 -6.58 -0.24 -17.73
N SER A 106 -5.62 0.65 -17.40
CA SER A 106 -4.84 1.36 -18.40
C SER A 106 -3.95 0.43 -19.22
N ILE A 107 -3.30 -0.54 -18.57
CA ILE A 107 -2.49 -1.57 -19.23
C ILE A 107 -3.37 -2.46 -20.11
N GLU A 108 -4.52 -2.90 -19.61
CA GLU A 108 -5.48 -3.72 -20.36
C GLU A 108 -5.94 -3.01 -21.64
N PHE A 109 -6.32 -1.74 -21.53
CA PHE A 109 -6.72 -0.94 -22.69
C PHE A 109 -5.60 -0.81 -23.73
N ARG A 110 -4.36 -0.50 -23.28
CA ARG A 110 -3.20 -0.40 -24.18
C ARG A 110 -2.87 -1.72 -24.85
N LEU A 111 -2.91 -2.83 -24.11
CA LEU A 111 -2.63 -4.16 -24.63
C LEU A 111 -3.69 -4.54 -25.67
N ASN A 112 -4.96 -4.19 -25.43
CA ASN A 112 -6.03 -4.42 -26.41
C ASN A 112 -5.85 -3.59 -27.70
N ASP A 113 -5.43 -2.32 -27.60
CA ASP A 113 -5.13 -1.50 -28.79
C ASP A 113 -3.98 -2.09 -29.61
N VAL A 114 -2.88 -2.50 -28.93
CA VAL A 114 -1.76 -3.17 -29.58
C VAL A 114 -2.21 -4.46 -30.29
N SER A 115 -3.02 -5.29 -29.63
CA SER A 115 -3.58 -6.51 -30.23
C SER A 115 -4.48 -6.22 -31.43
N LYS A 116 -5.26 -5.13 -31.42
CA LYS A 116 -6.05 -4.71 -32.59
C LYS A 116 -5.17 -4.26 -33.75
N ARG A 117 -4.13 -3.47 -33.47
CA ARG A 117 -3.16 -3.04 -34.50
C ARG A 117 -2.41 -4.23 -35.11
N MET A 118 -2.01 -5.19 -34.29
CA MET A 118 -1.32 -6.41 -34.74
C MET A 118 -2.19 -7.22 -35.71
N ARG A 119 -3.44 -7.49 -35.33
CA ARG A 119 -4.41 -8.15 -36.23
C ARG A 119 -4.63 -7.39 -37.54
N GLY A 120 -4.73 -6.05 -37.47
CA GLY A 120 -4.87 -5.24 -38.68
C GLY A 120 -3.63 -5.24 -39.59
N ILE A 121 -2.45 -5.59 -39.07
CA ILE A 121 -1.24 -5.80 -39.87
C ILE A 121 -1.27 -7.21 -40.48
N GLU A 122 -1.62 -8.23 -39.70
CA GLU A 122 -1.78 -9.61 -40.18
C GLU A 122 -2.79 -9.69 -41.34
N ASP A 123 -3.97 -9.08 -41.20
CA ASP A 123 -5.02 -9.04 -42.23
C ASP A 123 -4.57 -8.36 -43.55
N ARG A 124 -3.59 -7.46 -43.49
CA ARG A 124 -3.02 -6.78 -44.67
C ARG A 124 -1.89 -7.56 -45.32
N LEU A 125 -1.27 -8.49 -44.60
CA LEU A 125 -0.21 -9.37 -45.11
C LEU A 125 -0.77 -10.67 -45.71
N GLU A 126 -1.97 -11.09 -45.29
CA GLU A 126 -2.68 -12.24 -45.88
C GLU A 126 -3.48 -11.89 -47.15
N LYS A 127 -3.63 -10.60 -47.48
CA LYS A 127 -4.20 -10.12 -48.75
C LYS A 127 -3.12 -9.76 -49.76
#